data_AF-A0A848X2V6-F1
#
_entry.id   AF-A0A848X2V6-F1
#
_cell.length_a   1.000
_cell.length_b   1.000
_cell.length_c   1.000
_cell.angle_alpha   90.00
_cell.angle_beta   90.00
_cell.angle_gamma   90.00
#
_symmetry.space_group_name_H-M   'P 1'
#
loop_
_entity.id
_entity.type
_entity.pdbx_description
1 polymer ?
#
loop_
_entity_poly.entity_id
_entity_poly.type
_entity_poly.pdbx_seq_one_letter_code
_entity_poly.pdbx_strand_id
1 'polypeptide(L)'
;MGIQVRTGSGKSQKAGGLCLIPFGLVFAGMGGVFLWFLGQEVWKEAETYSWTETTCQIESIEIEVLENEKESPFLLKPTFSYEFEGQSYTGESYTRSPSKTDDYEKLALKRRDLLNADQATACWVNPEDPTEAVLKREEWFKGFIILFPLVFVVIGVSIMIGGVVSLRKGRARKAGKVESISATARSSEKVGSCVLLGMGIVFTTIGLGVAIPLGILPGKRMLESENWVETPCTIIWSRVQSHRSDDGTTYSVDIFYEYEFESETHRNNRYEFMAGSSSGRSGKQEVVRQYRPGSQQVCFVNPDLPEQATLKKGFSAWAFLGLIPLFFFIIGVALLIAWIRGRGKKKERKSRFAAAKEARQGREREWKEELETAGSFQPMVEETTGPRILSPGGNRIKGSCGCLFFALFWNGIVSVFVWQAIEGIQKGRPEWFLVIFITPFVLIGLALIIGFLYKLLALANPKPVLTVQPGNLRPGEDVQISWTIRGNARRISHLKMELWGVESATYRRGTKTHTDNQVFFCRTIADSADGRGVENGRLNFQLPQDVVPSLKLGSNQIKWQIRVSGDIPFWPDIQDTFEITVLPARIT
;
A
#
# COMPACT_ATOMS: atom_id res chain seq x y z
N MET A 1 -0.96 -22.63 -49.48
CA MET A 1 -2.29 -22.81 -48.84
C MET A 1 -2.22 -22.21 -47.45
N GLY A 2 -2.80 -21.01 -47.26
CA GLY A 2 -2.68 -20.23 -46.03
C GLY A 2 -3.59 -20.77 -44.94
N ILE A 3 -3.02 -21.16 -43.80
CA ILE A 3 -3.74 -21.65 -42.62
C ILE A 3 -4.40 -20.45 -41.93
N GLN A 4 -5.73 -20.37 -42.01
CA GLN A 4 -6.53 -19.46 -41.21
C GLN A 4 -6.56 -19.95 -39.76
N VAL A 5 -5.92 -19.21 -38.86
CA VAL A 5 -6.05 -19.37 -37.41
C VAL A 5 -7.37 -18.73 -36.97
N ARG A 6 -8.40 -19.54 -36.73
CA ARG A 6 -9.62 -19.10 -36.01
C ARG A 6 -9.26 -18.95 -34.53
N THR A 7 -9.19 -17.71 -34.06
CA THR A 7 -9.06 -17.42 -32.62
C THR A 7 -10.43 -17.51 -31.94
N GLY A 8 -10.48 -18.31 -30.86
CA GLY A 8 -11.66 -18.57 -30.05
C GLY A 8 -12.25 -17.33 -29.37
N SER A 9 -13.51 -17.45 -28.98
CA SER A 9 -14.45 -16.40 -28.61
C SER A 9 -13.98 -15.46 -27.48
N GLY A 10 -13.87 -14.17 -27.81
CA GLY A 10 -13.77 -13.10 -26.83
C GLY A 10 -15.13 -12.78 -26.20
N LYS A 11 -15.48 -13.43 -25.10
CA LYS A 11 -16.55 -13.01 -24.19
C LYS A 11 -15.97 -12.69 -22.82
N SER A 12 -15.44 -11.47 -22.63
CA SER A 12 -15.29 -10.87 -21.28
C SER A 12 -14.89 -9.38 -21.28
N GLN A 13 -14.38 -8.82 -22.38
CA GLN A 13 -13.75 -7.48 -22.30
C GLN A 13 -14.71 -6.27 -22.37
N LYS A 14 -15.96 -6.45 -22.84
CA LYS A 14 -16.93 -5.35 -22.95
C LYS A 14 -17.55 -4.93 -21.61
N ALA A 15 -17.65 -5.85 -20.66
CA ALA A 15 -18.22 -5.57 -19.33
C ALA A 15 -17.28 -4.69 -18.48
N GLY A 16 -15.96 -4.88 -18.59
CA GLY A 16 -14.99 -4.15 -17.78
C GLY A 16 -14.96 -2.64 -18.00
N GLY A 17 -15.11 -2.16 -19.24
CA GLY A 17 -15.06 -0.72 -19.54
C GLY A 17 -16.25 0.08 -19.00
N LEU A 18 -17.44 -0.54 -18.97
CA LEU A 18 -18.68 0.11 -18.49
C LEU A 18 -18.73 0.18 -16.96
N CYS A 19 -18.16 -0.80 -16.26
CA CYS A 19 -18.10 -0.82 -14.79
C CYS A 19 -17.07 0.15 -14.20
N LEU A 20 -16.04 0.53 -14.95
CA LEU A 20 -14.98 1.45 -14.47
C LEU A 20 -15.47 2.89 -14.33
N ILE A 21 -16.40 3.34 -15.17
CA ILE A 21 -16.91 4.72 -15.14
C ILE A 21 -17.69 5.04 -13.87
N PRO A 22 -18.74 4.28 -13.47
CA PRO A 22 -19.45 4.56 -12.22
C PRO A 22 -18.55 4.37 -10.99
N PHE A 23 -17.61 3.42 -11.04
CA PHE A 23 -16.63 3.23 -9.97
C PHE A 23 -15.72 4.45 -9.82
N GLY A 24 -15.18 4.98 -10.93
CA GLY A 24 -14.37 6.20 -10.91
C GLY A 24 -15.16 7.45 -10.50
N LEU A 25 -16.45 7.51 -10.83
CA LEU A 25 -17.35 8.61 -10.45
C LEU A 25 -17.56 8.67 -8.94
N VAL A 26 -17.74 7.54 -8.26
CA VAL A 26 -17.86 7.49 -6.79
C VAL A 26 -16.60 8.05 -6.14
N PHE A 27 -15.42 7.58 -6.56
CA PHE A 27 -14.15 8.06 -6.02
C PHE A 27 -13.92 9.57 -6.27
N ALA A 28 -14.25 10.05 -7.48
CA ALA A 28 -14.10 11.47 -7.81
C ALA A 28 -15.13 12.37 -7.09
N GLY A 29 -16.39 11.93 -7.01
CA GLY A 29 -17.45 12.66 -6.34
C GLY A 29 -17.20 12.81 -4.85
N MET A 30 -16.83 11.73 -4.16
CA MET A 30 -16.54 11.76 -2.73
C MET A 30 -15.29 12.59 -2.41
N GLY A 31 -14.21 12.42 -3.21
CA GLY A 31 -13.03 13.28 -3.09
C GLY A 31 -13.38 14.76 -3.30
N GLY A 32 -14.28 15.07 -4.24
CA GLY A 32 -14.75 16.43 -4.50
C GLY A 32 -15.52 17.06 -3.33
N VAL A 33 -16.39 16.30 -2.68
CA VAL A 33 -17.14 16.77 -1.49
C VAL A 33 -16.18 17.09 -0.34
N PHE A 34 -15.22 16.20 -0.06
CA PHE A 34 -14.20 16.46 0.96
C PHE A 34 -13.33 17.68 0.62
N LEU A 35 -12.92 17.82 -0.64
CA LEU A 35 -12.18 18.99 -1.10
C LEU A 35 -12.96 20.29 -0.89
N TRP A 36 -14.27 20.27 -1.08
CA TRP A 36 -15.10 21.44 -0.87
C TRP A 36 -15.17 21.84 0.61
N PHE A 37 -15.49 20.91 1.52
CA PHE A 37 -15.54 21.18 2.96
C PHE A 37 -14.19 21.61 3.53
N LEU A 38 -13.13 20.84 3.26
CA LEU A 38 -11.77 21.18 3.73
C LEU A 38 -11.26 22.46 3.06
N GLY A 39 -11.61 22.67 1.80
CA GLY A 39 -11.25 23.87 1.05
C GLY A 39 -11.84 25.13 1.67
N GLN A 40 -13.08 25.09 2.18
CA GLN A 40 -13.68 26.22 2.88
C GLN A 40 -12.93 26.57 4.16
N GLU A 41 -12.54 25.58 4.95
CA GLU A 41 -11.81 25.81 6.20
C GLU A 41 -10.40 26.37 5.95
N VAL A 42 -9.69 25.77 4.99
CA VAL A 42 -8.37 26.25 4.57
C VAL A 42 -8.45 27.65 3.97
N TRP A 43 -9.54 27.97 3.25
CA TRP A 43 -9.73 29.30 2.68
C TRP A 43 -9.85 30.39 3.75
N LYS A 44 -10.64 30.15 4.80
CA LYS A 44 -10.78 31.08 5.93
C LYS A 44 -9.44 31.34 6.62
N GLU A 45 -8.65 30.30 6.85
CA GLU A 45 -7.32 30.49 7.45
C GLU A 45 -6.35 31.17 6.48
N ALA A 46 -6.43 30.87 5.17
CA ALA A 46 -5.59 31.49 4.14
C ALA A 46 -5.83 33.00 3.99
N GLU A 47 -7.05 33.48 4.22
CA GLU A 47 -7.40 34.91 4.18
C GLU A 47 -6.61 35.73 5.23
N THR A 48 -6.22 35.11 6.35
CA THR A 48 -5.35 35.78 7.34
C THR A 48 -3.96 36.13 6.80
N TYR A 49 -3.54 35.54 5.67
CA TYR A 49 -2.27 35.88 5.03
C TYR A 49 -2.33 37.17 4.20
N SER A 50 -3.52 37.64 3.82
CA SER A 50 -3.72 38.95 3.20
C SER A 50 -3.94 40.08 4.21
N TRP A 51 -4.03 39.76 5.50
CA TRP A 51 -4.21 40.74 6.57
C TRP A 51 -2.94 41.55 6.80
N THR A 52 -3.12 42.79 7.24
CA THR A 52 -2.02 43.75 7.41
C THR A 52 -1.30 43.51 8.73
N GLU A 53 0.01 43.37 8.68
CA GLU A 53 0.86 43.23 9.86
C GLU A 53 0.98 44.56 10.60
N THR A 54 0.61 44.57 11.88
CA THR A 54 0.59 45.76 12.74
C THR A 54 1.20 45.41 14.11
N THR A 55 1.91 46.35 14.73
CA THR A 55 2.43 46.15 16.08
C THR A 55 1.28 46.21 17.09
N CYS A 56 1.14 45.17 17.91
CA CYS A 56 0.21 45.13 19.02
C CYS A 56 0.94 44.99 20.36
N GLN A 57 0.27 45.40 21.43
CA GLN A 57 0.69 45.17 22.80
C GLN A 57 -0.20 44.12 23.43
N ILE A 58 0.41 43.06 23.94
CA ILE A 58 -0.30 42.02 24.69
C ILE A 58 -0.55 42.54 26.11
N GLU A 59 -1.83 42.64 26.48
CA GLU A 59 -2.26 43.12 27.79
C GLU A 59 -2.39 41.96 28.79
N SER A 60 -2.99 40.85 28.35
CA SER A 60 -3.14 39.66 29.17
C SER A 60 -3.23 38.40 28.31
N ILE A 61 -2.88 37.26 28.89
CA ILE A 61 -3.10 35.96 28.27
C ILE A 61 -3.67 35.04 29.33
N GLU A 62 -4.93 34.69 29.14
CA GLU A 62 -5.67 33.83 30.06
C GLU A 62 -6.03 32.51 29.38
N ILE A 63 -6.16 31.47 30.20
CA ILE A 63 -6.73 30.19 29.77
C ILE A 63 -8.07 30.09 30.48
N GLU A 64 -9.13 30.37 29.74
CA GLU A 64 -10.49 30.26 30.25
C GLU A 64 -10.88 28.79 30.35
N VAL A 65 -11.42 28.42 31.51
CA VAL A 65 -11.83 27.07 31.84
C VAL A 65 -13.35 26.97 31.75
N LEU A 66 -13.84 26.42 30.64
CA LEU A 66 -15.25 26.28 30.31
C LEU A 66 -15.82 25.01 30.97
N GLU A 67 -16.24 25.10 32.23
CA GLU A 67 -16.68 23.93 33.03
C GLU A 67 -17.81 23.11 32.38
N ASN A 68 -18.72 23.79 31.68
CA ASN A 68 -19.87 23.18 30.99
C ASN A 68 -19.48 22.46 29.67
N GLU A 69 -18.31 22.76 29.13
CA GLU A 69 -17.80 22.16 27.90
C GLU A 69 -17.05 20.86 28.23
N LYS A 70 -17.50 19.75 27.63
CA LYS A 70 -16.94 18.43 27.92
C LYS A 70 -15.87 17.99 26.93
N GLU A 71 -15.94 18.43 25.69
CA GLU A 71 -14.99 17.99 24.65
C GLU A 71 -13.70 18.80 24.72
N SER A 72 -13.79 20.13 24.70
CA SER A 72 -12.62 21.01 24.71
C SER A 72 -12.78 22.12 25.76
N PRO A 73 -12.64 21.81 27.06
CA PRO A 73 -12.94 22.77 28.14
C PRO A 73 -11.97 23.96 28.23
N PHE A 74 -10.83 23.94 27.55
CA PHE A 74 -9.81 24.98 27.72
C PHE A 74 -9.75 25.89 26.49
N LEU A 75 -9.88 27.19 26.70
CA LEU A 75 -9.83 28.22 25.66
C LEU A 75 -8.68 29.20 25.97
N LEU A 76 -7.76 29.37 25.03
CA LEU A 76 -6.75 30.42 25.14
C LEU A 76 -7.37 31.75 24.71
N LYS A 77 -7.41 32.70 25.64
CA LYS A 77 -7.98 34.03 25.45
C LYS A 77 -6.90 35.10 25.70
N PRO A 78 -6.11 35.47 24.67
CA PRO A 78 -5.26 36.64 24.75
C PRO A 78 -6.09 37.92 24.67
N THR A 79 -5.66 38.99 25.33
CA THR A 79 -6.19 40.35 25.13
C THR A 79 -5.03 41.23 24.68
N PHE A 80 -5.19 41.91 23.56
CA PHE A 80 -4.16 42.78 23.01
C PHE A 80 -4.76 44.02 22.36
N SER A 81 -4.05 45.14 22.45
CA SER A 81 -4.43 46.40 21.80
C SER A 81 -3.54 46.70 20.60
N TYR A 82 -4.12 47.31 19.57
CA TYR A 82 -3.44 47.72 18.36
C TYR A 82 -4.06 49.00 17.79
N GLU A 83 -3.28 49.71 16.99
CA GLU A 83 -3.74 50.90 16.28
C GLU A 83 -3.78 50.62 14.78
N PHE A 84 -4.92 50.84 14.14
CA PHE A 84 -5.11 50.64 12.72
C PHE A 84 -5.82 51.86 12.13
N GLU A 85 -5.23 52.46 11.08
CA GLU A 85 -5.72 53.69 10.42
C GLU A 85 -6.02 54.86 11.39
N GLY A 86 -5.24 55.00 12.46
CA GLY A 86 -5.38 56.06 13.46
C GLY A 86 -6.50 55.84 14.48
N GLN A 87 -7.09 54.63 14.53
CA GLN A 87 -8.06 54.22 15.54
C GLN A 87 -7.51 53.06 16.37
N SER A 88 -7.77 53.06 17.68
CA SER A 88 -7.38 51.98 18.58
C SER A 88 -8.44 50.90 18.65
N TYR A 89 -8.00 49.65 18.57
CA TYR A 89 -8.83 48.45 18.64
C TYR A 89 -8.27 47.47 19.67
N THR A 90 -9.12 46.56 20.11
CA THR A 90 -8.75 45.47 21.02
C THR A 90 -9.12 44.14 20.37
N GLY A 91 -8.16 43.22 20.33
CA GLY A 91 -8.33 41.88 19.81
C GLY A 91 -8.30 40.84 20.92
N GLU A 92 -9.11 39.78 20.74
CA GLU A 92 -9.17 38.64 21.69
C GLU A 92 -8.76 37.30 21.06
N SER A 93 -8.35 37.30 19.79
CA SER A 93 -8.16 36.08 19.00
C SER A 93 -6.67 35.73 18.85
N TYR A 94 -6.30 34.52 19.24
CA TYR A 94 -4.95 34.01 18.95
C TYR A 94 -4.77 33.65 17.48
N THR A 95 -5.73 32.91 16.93
CA THR A 95 -5.88 32.50 15.52
C THR A 95 -7.30 32.84 15.11
N ARG A 96 -7.61 32.80 13.80
CA ARG A 96 -8.97 33.14 13.35
C ARG A 96 -10.01 32.18 13.93
N SER A 97 -9.68 30.90 13.96
CA SER A 97 -10.46 29.91 14.69
C SER A 97 -10.14 29.94 16.19
N PRO A 98 -11.14 29.80 17.08
CA PRO A 98 -10.92 29.76 18.52
C PRO A 98 -9.88 28.71 18.93
N SER A 99 -8.87 29.11 19.71
CA SER A 99 -7.82 28.22 20.23
C SER A 99 -8.34 27.38 21.41
N LYS A 100 -9.32 26.51 21.14
CA LYS A 100 -10.01 25.63 22.10
C LYS A 100 -9.44 24.21 22.02
N THR A 101 -9.16 23.58 23.16
CA THR A 101 -8.58 22.22 23.21
C THR A 101 -8.95 21.50 24.52
N ASP A 102 -8.75 20.18 24.53
CA ASP A 102 -8.84 19.30 25.70
C ASP A 102 -7.50 19.11 26.44
N ASP A 103 -6.42 19.73 25.97
CA ASP A 103 -5.06 19.61 26.53
C ASP A 103 -4.64 20.96 27.14
N TYR A 104 -4.72 21.07 28.47
CA TYR A 104 -4.38 22.30 29.18
C TYR A 104 -2.88 22.63 29.05
N GLU A 105 -2.01 21.60 29.12
CA GLU A 105 -0.55 21.76 29.00
C GLU A 105 -0.17 22.45 27.69
N LYS A 106 -0.84 22.08 26.59
CA LYS A 106 -0.62 22.72 25.28
C LYS A 106 -0.90 24.22 25.30
N LEU A 107 -1.95 24.67 25.99
CA LEU A 107 -2.26 26.09 26.11
C LEU A 107 -1.36 26.80 27.12
N ALA A 108 -0.98 26.12 28.21
CA ALA A 108 -0.07 26.66 29.23
C ALA A 108 1.32 26.97 28.64
N LEU A 109 1.88 26.04 27.86
CA LEU A 109 3.14 26.25 27.15
C LEU A 109 3.06 27.41 26.16
N LYS A 110 1.93 27.50 25.44
CA LYS A 110 1.68 28.58 24.49
C LYS A 110 1.52 29.94 25.16
N ARG A 111 0.85 29.99 26.32
CA ARG A 111 0.75 31.18 27.18
C ARG A 111 2.13 31.62 27.64
N ARG A 112 2.94 30.70 28.17
CA ARG A 112 4.31 30.97 28.61
C ARG A 112 5.17 31.55 27.48
N ASP A 113 5.15 30.93 26.30
CA ASP A 113 5.94 31.38 25.15
C ASP A 113 5.55 32.80 24.70
N LEU A 114 4.27 33.15 24.80
CA LEU A 114 3.78 34.50 24.47
C LEU A 114 4.09 35.54 25.56
N LEU A 115 4.04 35.16 26.84
CA LEU A 115 4.41 36.06 27.94
C LEU A 115 5.91 36.35 27.98
N ASN A 116 6.72 35.41 27.47
CA ASN A 116 8.16 35.58 27.33
C ASN A 116 8.57 36.31 26.03
N ALA A 117 7.62 36.59 25.13
CA ALA A 117 7.89 37.37 23.92
C ALA A 117 8.00 38.86 24.26
N ASP A 118 8.65 39.63 23.38
CA ASP A 118 8.76 41.09 23.55
C ASP A 118 7.37 41.76 23.67
N GLN A 119 7.27 42.81 24.50
CA GLN A 119 6.02 43.54 24.74
C GLN A 119 5.35 44.07 23.46
N ALA A 120 6.14 44.33 22.41
CA ALA A 120 5.66 44.65 21.08
C ALA A 120 5.72 43.39 20.20
N THR A 121 4.56 42.75 20.02
CA THR A 121 4.41 41.58 19.15
C THR A 121 3.70 41.99 17.87
N ALA A 122 3.96 41.30 16.75
CA ALA A 122 3.21 41.52 15.52
C ALA A 122 1.84 40.83 15.58
N CYS A 123 0.78 41.55 15.23
CA CYS A 123 -0.55 41.01 14.95
C CYS A 123 -0.92 41.21 13.48
N TRP A 124 -1.94 40.50 13.03
CA TRP A 124 -2.51 40.66 11.70
C TRP A 124 -3.93 41.17 11.83
N VAL A 125 -4.21 42.32 11.22
CA VAL A 125 -5.50 43.00 11.26
C VAL A 125 -6.18 42.85 9.90
N ASN A 126 -7.46 42.49 9.91
CA ASN A 126 -8.26 42.43 8.70
C ASN A 126 -8.50 43.86 8.16
N PRO A 127 -8.00 44.21 6.96
CA PRO A 127 -8.17 45.56 6.41
C PRO A 127 -9.62 45.87 6.00
N GLU A 128 -10.46 44.85 5.79
CA GLU A 128 -11.88 45.04 5.46
C GLU A 128 -12.76 45.19 6.72
N ASP A 129 -12.32 44.63 7.84
CA ASP A 129 -12.97 44.73 9.16
C ASP A 129 -11.91 44.83 10.28
N PRO A 130 -11.47 46.04 10.65
CA PRO A 130 -10.42 46.24 11.65
C PRO A 130 -10.74 45.72 13.06
N THR A 131 -11.98 45.30 13.33
CA THR A 131 -12.36 44.64 14.59
C THR A 131 -11.86 43.19 14.66
N GLU A 132 -11.53 42.60 13.52
CA GLU A 132 -10.91 41.27 13.44
C GLU A 132 -9.38 41.40 13.39
N ALA A 133 -8.72 40.90 14.43
CA ALA A 133 -7.26 40.75 14.44
C ALA A 133 -6.82 39.45 15.12
N VAL A 134 -5.67 38.92 14.71
CA VAL A 134 -5.09 37.68 15.24
C VAL A 134 -3.62 37.84 15.60
N LEU A 135 -3.20 37.22 16.71
CA LEU A 135 -1.79 37.18 17.14
C LEU A 135 -0.92 36.19 16.37
N LYS A 136 -1.52 35.22 15.68
CA LYS A 136 -0.79 34.23 14.89
C LYS A 136 -1.62 33.73 13.73
N ARG A 137 -0.96 33.61 12.57
CA ARG A 137 -1.50 32.93 11.39
C ARG A 137 -1.33 31.42 11.52
N GLU A 138 -2.36 30.66 11.15
CA GLU A 138 -2.29 29.20 11.07
C GLU A 138 -1.21 28.76 10.08
N GLU A 139 -0.59 27.61 10.31
CA GLU A 139 0.54 27.18 9.50
C GLU A 139 0.08 26.73 8.10
N TRP A 140 0.57 27.39 7.04
CA TRP A 140 0.18 27.13 5.65
C TRP A 140 0.24 25.65 5.23
N PHE A 141 1.14 24.86 5.81
CA PHE A 141 1.27 23.45 5.47
C PHE A 141 0.09 22.60 5.96
N LYS A 142 -0.70 23.06 6.95
CA LYS A 142 -1.97 22.39 7.31
C LYS A 142 -2.94 22.39 6.14
N GLY A 143 -2.84 23.37 5.25
CA GLY A 143 -3.57 23.40 3.97
C GLY A 143 -3.26 22.21 3.05
N PHE A 144 -2.11 21.53 3.22
CA PHE A 144 -1.82 20.31 2.45
C PHE A 144 -2.72 19.13 2.79
N ILE A 145 -3.55 19.21 3.83
CA ILE A 145 -4.58 18.20 4.11
C ILE A 145 -5.52 18.00 2.90
N ILE A 146 -5.70 19.03 2.07
CA ILE A 146 -6.46 19.01 0.80
C ILE A 146 -5.86 18.00 -0.20
N LEU A 147 -4.56 17.70 -0.13
CA LEU A 147 -3.93 16.70 -1.01
C LEU A 147 -4.51 15.30 -0.79
N PHE A 148 -4.96 14.97 0.42
CA PHE A 148 -5.55 13.66 0.72
C PHE A 148 -6.80 13.39 -0.13
N PRO A 149 -7.88 14.20 -0.06
CA PRO A 149 -9.04 14.00 -0.92
C PRO A 149 -8.74 14.23 -2.41
N LEU A 150 -7.76 15.08 -2.76
CA LEU A 150 -7.34 15.29 -4.15
C LEU A 150 -6.84 13.99 -4.82
N VAL A 151 -6.12 13.13 -4.09
CA VAL A 151 -5.67 11.84 -4.61
C VAL A 151 -6.86 10.97 -5.04
N PHE A 152 -7.96 10.95 -4.29
CA PHE A 152 -9.16 10.21 -4.66
C PHE A 152 -9.82 10.78 -5.92
N VAL A 153 -9.81 12.10 -6.08
CA VAL A 153 -10.29 12.74 -7.32
C VAL A 153 -9.43 12.34 -8.52
N VAL A 154 -8.11 12.44 -8.40
CA VAL A 154 -7.18 12.07 -9.47
C VAL A 154 -7.33 10.59 -9.85
N ILE A 155 -7.43 9.70 -8.86
CA ILE A 155 -7.65 8.26 -9.08
C ILE A 155 -9.01 8.05 -9.76
N GLY A 156 -10.08 8.64 -9.26
CA GLY A 156 -11.43 8.51 -9.82
C GLY A 156 -11.50 8.98 -11.27
N VAL A 157 -10.96 10.16 -11.55
CA VAL A 157 -10.85 10.72 -12.91
C VAL A 157 -9.99 9.84 -13.82
N SER A 158 -8.86 9.33 -13.32
CA SER A 158 -7.99 8.43 -14.08
C SER A 158 -8.70 7.13 -14.46
N ILE A 159 -9.49 6.56 -13.54
CA ILE A 159 -10.30 5.36 -13.78
C ILE A 159 -11.38 5.67 -14.82
N MET A 160 -12.06 6.81 -14.72
CA MET A 160 -13.08 7.23 -15.70
C MET A 160 -12.48 7.40 -17.10
N ILE A 161 -11.35 8.11 -17.21
CA ILE A 161 -10.61 8.26 -18.48
C ILE A 161 -10.21 6.87 -19.03
N GLY A 162 -9.72 5.98 -18.16
CA GLY A 162 -9.39 4.60 -18.53
C GLY A 162 -10.60 3.80 -19.05
N GLY A 163 -11.76 3.94 -18.41
CA GLY A 163 -13.03 3.36 -18.85
C GLY A 163 -13.46 3.91 -20.22
N VAL A 164 -13.42 5.23 -20.42
CA VAL A 164 -13.74 5.88 -21.70
C VAL A 164 -12.78 5.45 -22.82
N VAL A 165 -11.47 5.40 -22.54
CA VAL A 165 -10.46 4.91 -23.49
C VAL A 165 -10.67 3.44 -23.81
N SER A 166 -11.02 2.61 -22.83
CA SER A 166 -11.35 1.19 -23.04
C SER A 166 -12.59 1.01 -23.93
N LEU A 167 -13.65 1.80 -23.72
CA LEU A 167 -14.83 1.82 -24.58
C LEU A 167 -14.53 2.33 -26.00
N ARG A 168 -13.68 3.36 -26.13
CA ARG A 168 -13.21 3.88 -27.43
C ARG A 168 -12.32 2.88 -28.17
N LYS A 169 -11.40 2.20 -27.49
CA LYS A 169 -10.57 1.12 -28.06
C LYS A 169 -11.41 -0.12 -28.39
N GLY A 170 -12.43 -0.43 -27.60
CA GLY A 170 -13.41 -1.48 -27.90
C GLY A 170 -14.23 -1.21 -29.17
N ARG A 171 -14.45 0.07 -29.50
CA ARG A 171 -15.01 0.51 -30.80
C ARG A 171 -13.95 0.50 -31.92
N ALA A 172 -12.71 0.93 -31.64
CA ALA A 172 -11.61 0.96 -32.62
C ALA A 172 -11.06 -0.43 -32.98
N ARG A 173 -11.22 -1.47 -32.13
CA ARG A 173 -10.78 -2.85 -32.41
C ARG A 173 -11.62 -3.57 -33.48
N LYS A 174 -12.73 -2.95 -33.93
CA LYS A 174 -13.40 -3.31 -35.20
C LYS A 174 -12.59 -2.91 -36.44
N ALA A 175 -11.61 -2.01 -36.30
CA ALA A 175 -10.61 -1.70 -37.32
C ALA A 175 -9.28 -2.38 -36.92
N GLY A 176 -8.92 -3.44 -37.63
CA GLY A 176 -7.81 -4.32 -37.27
C GLY A 176 -6.45 -3.64 -37.17
N LYS A 177 -6.06 -3.24 -35.95
CA LYS A 177 -4.67 -2.94 -35.61
C LYS A 177 -4.27 -3.71 -34.37
N VAL A 178 -3.47 -4.76 -34.58
CA VAL A 178 -2.85 -5.55 -33.51
C VAL A 178 -1.65 -4.75 -33.02
N GLU A 179 -1.77 -4.10 -31.85
CA GLU A 179 -0.61 -3.57 -31.14
C GLU A 179 0.19 -4.72 -30.53
N SER A 180 1.51 -4.62 -30.59
CA SER A 180 2.43 -5.65 -30.08
C SER A 180 2.38 -5.71 -28.55
N ILE A 181 2.40 -6.93 -28.01
CA ILE A 181 2.39 -7.26 -26.58
C ILE A 181 3.51 -6.52 -25.81
N SER A 182 4.61 -6.18 -26.47
CA SER A 182 5.73 -5.43 -25.90
C SER A 182 5.41 -3.97 -25.58
N ALA A 183 4.46 -3.35 -26.29
CA ALA A 183 4.00 -1.99 -26.00
C ALA A 183 3.09 -1.96 -24.76
N THR A 184 2.19 -2.95 -24.63
CA THR A 184 1.30 -3.13 -23.47
C THR A 184 2.07 -3.54 -22.21
N ALA A 185 3.07 -4.41 -22.33
CA ALA A 185 3.96 -4.77 -21.22
C ALA A 185 4.78 -3.57 -20.73
N ARG A 186 5.29 -2.71 -21.64
CA ARG A 186 6.01 -1.47 -21.27
C ARG A 186 5.13 -0.45 -20.54
N SER A 187 3.85 -0.31 -20.89
CA SER A 187 2.95 0.62 -20.22
C SER A 187 2.57 0.11 -18.82
N SER A 188 2.24 -1.17 -18.69
CA SER A 188 1.97 -1.83 -17.39
C SER A 188 3.18 -1.78 -16.44
N GLU A 189 4.41 -1.95 -16.96
CA GLU A 189 5.65 -1.89 -16.16
C GLU A 189 5.99 -0.45 -15.73
N LYS A 190 5.67 0.56 -16.54
CA LYS A 190 5.78 1.98 -16.15
C LYS A 190 4.75 2.35 -15.08
N VAL A 191 3.50 1.92 -15.23
CA VAL A 191 2.42 2.15 -14.25
C VAL A 191 2.76 1.49 -12.92
N GLY A 192 3.19 0.22 -12.91
CA GLY A 192 3.60 -0.47 -11.68
C GLY A 192 4.79 0.21 -10.97
N SER A 193 5.75 0.75 -11.72
CA SER A 193 6.88 1.50 -11.15
C SER A 193 6.45 2.85 -10.56
N CYS A 194 5.51 3.56 -11.18
CA CYS A 194 4.97 4.81 -10.61
C CYS A 194 4.10 4.55 -9.37
N VAL A 195 3.30 3.48 -9.38
CA VAL A 195 2.48 3.08 -8.22
C VAL A 195 3.35 2.69 -7.02
N LEU A 196 4.41 1.90 -7.23
CA LEU A 196 5.36 1.53 -6.16
C LEU A 196 6.06 2.75 -5.56
N LEU A 197 6.45 3.72 -6.39
CA LEU A 197 7.05 4.97 -5.93
C LEU A 197 6.04 5.79 -5.11
N GLY A 198 4.85 6.03 -5.67
CA GLY A 198 3.81 6.83 -5.02
C GLY A 198 3.41 6.25 -3.68
N MET A 199 3.13 4.94 -3.64
CA MET A 199 2.77 4.24 -2.41
C MET A 199 3.92 4.24 -1.39
N GLY A 200 5.16 4.04 -1.84
CA GLY A 200 6.34 4.12 -0.97
C GLY A 200 6.53 5.49 -0.33
N ILE A 201 6.38 6.59 -1.09
CA ILE A 201 6.44 7.96 -0.56
C ILE A 201 5.33 8.17 0.46
N VAL A 202 4.07 7.92 0.08
CA VAL A 202 2.89 8.16 0.93
C VAL A 202 2.98 7.40 2.26
N PHE A 203 3.34 6.12 2.24
CA PHE A 203 3.45 5.32 3.47
C PHE A 203 4.61 5.78 4.35
N THR A 204 5.70 6.26 3.77
CA THR A 204 6.84 6.78 4.52
C THR A 204 6.50 8.13 5.16
N THR A 205 5.89 9.05 4.41
CA THR A 205 5.55 10.39 4.91
C THR A 205 4.45 10.34 5.96
N ILE A 206 3.39 9.57 5.73
CA ILE A 206 2.31 9.39 6.71
C ILE A 206 2.84 8.62 7.92
N GLY A 207 3.56 7.51 7.71
CA GLY A 207 4.10 6.69 8.79
C GLY A 207 5.00 7.50 9.72
N LEU A 208 5.92 8.30 9.17
CA LEU A 208 6.81 9.15 9.97
C LEU A 208 6.07 10.35 10.59
N GLY A 209 5.23 11.03 9.81
CA GLY A 209 4.49 12.21 10.25
C GLY A 209 3.52 11.92 11.38
N VAL A 210 2.95 10.70 11.43
CA VAL A 210 2.08 10.24 12.52
C VAL A 210 2.89 9.61 13.66
N ALA A 211 3.98 8.87 13.37
CA ALA A 211 4.83 8.25 14.40
C ALA A 211 5.44 9.27 15.36
N ILE A 212 5.85 10.43 14.85
CA ILE A 212 6.50 11.47 15.66
C ILE A 212 5.57 11.99 16.77
N PRO A 213 4.40 12.59 16.48
CA PRO A 213 3.53 13.16 17.50
C PRO A 213 2.81 12.11 18.36
N LEU A 214 2.49 10.92 17.84
CA LEU A 214 1.72 9.92 18.59
C LEU A 214 2.58 8.87 19.30
N GLY A 215 3.85 8.70 18.92
CA GLY A 215 4.70 7.65 19.48
C GLY A 215 6.01 8.21 20.04
N ILE A 216 6.79 8.89 19.21
CA ILE A 216 8.15 9.31 19.56
C ILE A 216 8.16 10.42 20.61
N LEU A 217 7.39 11.50 20.41
CA LEU A 217 7.35 12.62 21.37
C LEU A 217 6.75 12.21 22.73
N PRO A 218 5.59 11.52 22.81
CA PRO A 218 5.06 11.04 24.08
C PRO A 218 5.97 10.00 24.73
N GLY A 219 6.58 9.12 23.93
CA GLY A 219 7.53 8.11 24.42
C GLY A 219 8.79 8.74 25.01
N LYS A 220 9.30 9.83 24.41
CA LYS A 220 10.42 10.60 24.96
C LYS A 220 10.03 11.23 26.30
N ARG A 221 8.88 11.90 26.39
CA ARG A 221 8.40 12.52 27.64
C ARG A 221 8.16 11.49 28.74
N MET A 222 7.64 10.32 28.39
CA MET A 222 7.48 9.20 29.32
C MET A 222 8.83 8.77 29.92
N LEU A 223 9.91 8.70 29.12
CA LEU A 223 11.26 8.39 29.61
C LEU A 223 11.84 9.50 30.48
N GLU A 224 11.64 10.76 30.09
CA GLU A 224 12.09 11.92 30.87
C GLU A 224 11.35 12.05 32.21
N SER A 225 10.08 11.63 32.25
CA SER A 225 9.24 11.73 33.44
C SER A 225 9.72 10.93 34.64
N GLU A 226 10.57 9.92 34.45
CA GLU A 226 11.15 9.14 35.55
C GLU A 226 11.87 10.04 36.57
N ASN A 227 12.51 11.12 36.09
CA ASN A 227 13.27 12.07 36.91
C ASN A 227 12.47 13.31 37.33
N TRP A 228 11.15 13.36 37.08
CA TRP A 228 10.31 14.49 37.47
C TRP A 228 10.04 14.52 38.98
N VAL A 229 9.91 15.74 39.51
CA VAL A 229 9.79 16.01 40.95
C VAL A 229 8.39 15.66 41.43
N GLU A 230 8.30 14.98 42.57
CA GLU A 230 7.04 14.68 43.24
C GLU A 230 6.51 15.92 43.96
N THR A 231 5.33 16.39 43.56
CA THR A 231 4.71 17.62 44.06
C THR A 231 3.29 17.33 44.52
N PRO A 232 2.86 17.78 45.72
CA PRO A 232 1.47 17.72 46.12
C PRO A 232 0.58 18.51 45.16
N CYS A 233 -0.56 17.93 44.78
CA CYS A 233 -1.54 18.55 43.89
C CYS A 233 -2.96 18.33 44.39
N THR A 234 -3.82 19.31 44.13
CA THR A 234 -5.24 19.26 44.45
C THR A 234 -6.03 18.96 43.20
N ILE A 235 -6.87 17.94 43.24
CA ILE A 235 -7.77 17.62 42.12
C ILE A 235 -8.91 18.64 42.08
N ILE A 236 -9.04 19.39 40.99
CA ILE A 236 -10.15 20.34 40.77
C ILE A 236 -11.40 19.59 40.33
N TRP A 237 -11.27 18.79 39.27
CA TRP A 237 -12.32 17.88 38.83
C TRP A 237 -11.74 16.56 38.36
N SER A 238 -12.61 15.56 38.36
CA SER A 238 -12.30 14.23 37.88
C SER A 238 -13.57 13.63 37.30
N ARG A 239 -13.55 13.37 36.00
CA ARG A 239 -14.73 12.92 35.25
C ARG A 239 -14.34 11.92 34.18
N VAL A 240 -15.29 11.05 33.86
CA VAL A 240 -15.18 10.20 32.69
C VAL A 240 -15.70 11.00 31.50
N GLN A 241 -14.80 11.38 30.60
CA GLN A 241 -15.17 12.07 29.38
C GLN A 241 -15.69 11.04 28.38
N SER A 242 -16.86 11.33 27.81
CA SER A 242 -17.51 10.49 26.81
C SER A 242 -17.26 11.07 25.43
N HIS A 243 -16.45 10.38 24.64
CA HIS A 243 -16.24 10.67 23.23
C HIS A 243 -17.29 9.93 22.45
N ARG A 244 -18.34 10.66 22.06
CA ARG A 244 -19.45 10.10 21.30
C ARG A 244 -19.14 10.29 19.83
N SER A 245 -18.52 9.28 19.23
CA SER A 245 -18.53 9.16 17.78
C SER A 245 -19.73 8.32 17.35
N ASP A 246 -19.93 8.25 16.06
CA ASP A 246 -20.97 7.45 15.45
C ASP A 246 -20.71 5.93 15.59
N ASP A 247 -19.45 5.53 15.82
CA ASP A 247 -18.97 4.19 16.19
C ASP A 247 -19.38 3.82 17.61
N GLY A 248 -19.60 4.79 18.51
CA GLY A 248 -19.95 4.51 19.90
C GLY A 248 -19.39 5.49 20.90
N THR A 249 -19.78 5.29 22.16
CA THR A 249 -19.22 6.08 23.25
C THR A 249 -17.95 5.41 23.72
N THR A 250 -16.82 6.00 23.36
CA THR A 250 -15.54 5.70 24.02
C THR A 250 -15.37 6.63 25.21
N TYR A 251 -14.59 6.17 26.18
CA TYR A 251 -14.42 6.87 27.44
C TYR A 251 -12.94 7.10 27.70
N SER A 252 -12.60 8.34 28.06
CA SER A 252 -11.29 8.71 28.60
C SER A 252 -11.43 9.21 30.03
N VAL A 253 -10.31 9.27 30.75
CA VAL A 253 -10.24 9.91 32.06
C VAL A 253 -9.84 11.36 31.83
N ASP A 254 -10.63 12.29 32.36
CA ASP A 254 -10.31 13.72 32.39
C ASP A 254 -10.20 14.13 33.87
N ILE A 255 -8.96 14.31 34.33
CA ILE A 255 -8.65 14.76 35.69
C ILE A 255 -7.89 16.07 35.57
N PHE A 256 -8.48 17.15 36.05
CA PHE A 256 -7.85 18.47 36.10
C PHE A 256 -7.42 18.75 37.52
N TYR A 257 -6.18 19.20 37.68
CA TYR A 257 -5.56 19.41 38.98
C TYR A 257 -4.66 20.65 38.97
N GLU A 258 -4.48 21.21 40.16
CA GLU A 258 -3.58 22.33 40.42
C GLU A 258 -2.48 21.92 41.39
N TYR A 259 -1.32 22.55 41.24
CA TYR A 259 -0.15 22.32 42.07
C TYR A 259 0.65 23.60 42.19
N GLU A 260 1.39 23.71 43.29
CA GLU A 260 2.32 24.81 43.53
C GLU A 260 3.73 24.32 43.25
N PHE A 261 4.45 25.04 42.38
CA PHE A 261 5.84 24.76 42.06
C PHE A 261 6.58 26.09 42.01
N GLU A 262 7.72 26.21 42.71
CA GLU A 262 8.50 27.45 42.79
C GLU A 262 7.70 28.69 43.26
N SER A 263 6.66 28.51 44.09
CA SER A 263 5.71 29.54 44.57
C SER A 263 4.74 30.08 43.51
N GLU A 264 4.67 29.44 42.34
CA GLU A 264 3.68 29.71 41.32
C GLU A 264 2.63 28.59 41.27
N THR A 265 1.36 28.97 41.07
CA THR A 265 0.28 28.00 40.90
C THR A 265 0.18 27.60 39.44
N HIS A 266 0.40 26.31 39.18
CA HIS A 266 0.23 25.69 37.87
C HIS A 266 -0.99 24.76 37.86
N ARG A 267 -1.47 24.46 36.66
CA ARG A 267 -2.56 23.52 36.44
C ARG A 267 -2.21 22.60 35.28
N ASN A 268 -2.73 21.38 35.30
CA ASN A 268 -2.58 20.43 34.21
C ASN A 268 -3.74 19.41 34.26
N ASN A 269 -4.02 18.73 33.15
CA ASN A 269 -5.04 17.69 33.07
C ASN A 269 -4.51 16.33 32.57
N ARG A 270 -3.19 16.13 32.56
CA ARG A 270 -2.56 14.93 32.04
C ARG A 270 -2.53 13.82 33.10
N TYR A 271 -3.33 12.78 32.88
CA TYR A 271 -3.28 11.58 33.70
C TYR A 271 -2.07 10.69 33.37
N GLU A 272 -1.82 10.42 32.09
CA GLU A 272 -0.66 9.66 31.57
C GLU A 272 -0.31 10.12 30.14
N PHE A 273 0.96 9.99 29.69
CA PHE A 273 1.41 10.52 28.38
C PHE A 273 0.80 9.85 27.16
N MET A 274 0.50 8.55 27.28
CA MET A 274 -0.03 7.71 26.21
C MET A 274 -1.41 7.24 26.65
N ALA A 275 -2.37 8.15 26.70
CA ALA A 275 -3.74 7.86 27.08
C ALA A 275 -4.59 7.61 25.81
N GLY A 276 -5.45 6.59 25.86
CA GLY A 276 -6.41 6.30 24.80
C GLY A 276 -7.83 6.11 25.34
N SER A 277 -8.81 6.41 24.49
CA SER A 277 -10.22 6.20 24.78
C SER A 277 -10.62 4.73 24.52
N SER A 278 -11.38 4.12 25.43
CA SER A 278 -11.89 2.76 25.24
C SER A 278 -13.37 2.65 25.59
N SER A 279 -14.06 1.62 25.08
CA SER A 279 -15.47 1.35 25.40
C SER A 279 -15.72 0.96 26.87
N GLY A 280 -14.67 0.62 27.62
CA GLY A 280 -14.73 0.20 29.02
C GLY A 280 -14.93 1.36 30.00
N ARG A 281 -16.16 1.83 30.16
CA ARG A 281 -16.52 2.91 31.11
C ARG A 281 -16.20 2.57 32.56
N SER A 282 -16.41 1.32 32.99
CA SER A 282 -16.27 0.91 34.39
C SER A 282 -14.83 1.08 34.91
N GLY A 283 -13.83 0.71 34.10
CA GLY A 283 -12.41 0.90 34.46
C GLY A 283 -12.03 2.38 34.56
N LYS A 284 -12.58 3.23 33.67
CA LYS A 284 -12.38 4.69 33.73
C LYS A 284 -13.06 5.31 34.96
N GLN A 285 -14.23 4.81 35.32
CA GLN A 285 -14.95 5.23 36.52
C GLN A 285 -14.17 4.85 37.79
N GLU A 286 -13.45 3.74 37.81
CA GLU A 286 -12.60 3.36 38.95
C GLU A 286 -11.48 4.38 39.18
N VAL A 287 -10.80 4.80 38.11
CA VAL A 287 -9.77 5.85 38.21
C VAL A 287 -10.41 7.15 38.74
N VAL A 288 -11.56 7.57 38.21
CA VAL A 288 -12.26 8.76 38.69
C VAL A 288 -12.66 8.66 40.17
N ARG A 289 -12.98 7.46 40.67
CA ARG A 289 -13.28 7.23 42.10
C ARG A 289 -12.06 7.37 43.00
N GLN A 290 -10.87 7.09 42.47
CA GLN A 290 -9.59 7.21 43.18
C GLN A 290 -9.14 8.68 43.27
N TYR A 291 -9.27 9.44 42.18
CA TYR A 291 -8.92 10.86 42.12
C TYR A 291 -10.16 11.72 42.33
N ARG A 292 -10.57 11.98 43.57
CA ARG A 292 -11.82 12.71 43.85
C ARG A 292 -11.59 14.22 43.80
N PRO A 293 -12.55 15.03 43.33
CA PRO A 293 -12.48 16.49 43.48
C PRO A 293 -12.19 16.89 44.94
N GLY A 294 -11.21 17.78 45.14
CA GLY A 294 -10.72 18.23 46.44
C GLY A 294 -9.71 17.29 47.13
N SER A 295 -9.42 16.09 46.59
CA SER A 295 -8.41 15.21 47.19
C SER A 295 -6.99 15.70 46.91
N GLN A 296 -6.11 15.56 47.90
CA GLN A 296 -4.66 15.76 47.76
C GLN A 296 -4.02 14.51 47.16
N GLN A 297 -3.32 14.69 46.05
CA GLN A 297 -2.62 13.62 45.31
C GLN A 297 -1.17 14.04 45.07
N VAL A 298 -0.33 13.11 44.59
CA VAL A 298 1.02 13.44 44.12
C VAL A 298 0.98 13.53 42.60
N CYS A 299 1.41 14.67 42.05
CA CYS A 299 1.74 14.79 40.63
C CYS A 299 3.27 14.80 40.47
N PHE A 300 3.71 14.52 39.25
CA PHE A 300 5.11 14.57 38.87
C PHE A 300 5.28 15.78 37.95
N VAL A 301 6.10 16.75 38.36
CA VAL A 301 6.31 18.03 37.67
C VAL A 301 7.67 18.04 37.00
N ASN A 302 7.70 18.49 35.74
CA ASN A 302 8.95 18.70 35.02
C ASN A 302 9.68 19.93 35.63
N PRO A 303 10.87 19.74 36.24
CA PRO A 303 11.58 20.85 36.87
C PRO A 303 12.08 21.91 35.87
N ASP A 304 12.33 21.52 34.62
CA ASP A 304 12.79 22.45 33.58
C ASP A 304 11.63 23.22 32.93
N LEU A 305 10.39 22.73 33.11
CA LEU A 305 9.21 23.23 32.43
C LEU A 305 7.95 22.96 33.26
N PRO A 306 7.68 23.77 34.30
CA PRO A 306 6.64 23.48 35.30
C PRO A 306 5.22 23.38 34.75
N GLU A 307 4.93 23.88 33.55
CA GLU A 307 3.64 23.67 32.86
C GLU A 307 3.39 22.20 32.50
N GLN A 308 4.44 21.37 32.45
CA GLN A 308 4.35 19.94 32.22
C GLN A 308 4.28 19.18 33.55
N ALA A 309 3.18 18.47 33.75
CA ALA A 309 3.02 17.55 34.86
C ALA A 309 2.23 16.32 34.43
N THR A 310 2.33 15.23 35.19
CA THR A 310 1.51 14.03 35.01
C THR A 310 1.13 13.43 36.37
N LEU A 311 -0.03 12.80 36.49
CA LEU A 311 -0.43 12.07 37.70
C LEU A 311 0.14 10.65 37.77
N LYS A 312 0.52 10.09 36.62
CA LYS A 312 1.05 8.72 36.53
C LYS A 312 2.25 8.67 35.60
N LYS A 313 3.35 8.16 36.13
CA LYS A 313 4.58 7.83 35.39
C LYS A 313 4.53 6.41 34.82
N GLY A 314 5.38 6.15 33.85
CA GLY A 314 5.66 4.79 33.36
C GLY A 314 4.79 4.31 32.21
N PHE A 315 5.00 3.04 31.85
CA PHE A 315 4.49 2.44 30.62
C PHE A 315 2.97 2.16 30.66
N SER A 316 2.24 2.64 29.65
CA SER A 316 0.84 2.30 29.42
C SER A 316 0.70 1.30 28.25
N ALA A 317 -0.32 0.42 28.28
CA ALA A 317 -0.57 -0.51 27.18
C ALA A 317 -0.88 0.21 25.84
N TRP A 318 -1.36 1.46 25.92
CA TRP A 318 -1.59 2.32 24.76
C TRP A 318 -0.30 2.71 24.05
N ALA A 319 0.87 2.60 24.71
CA ALA A 319 2.16 2.86 24.08
C ALA A 319 2.42 1.98 22.83
N PHE A 320 1.81 0.78 22.77
CA PHE A 320 1.90 -0.08 21.59
C PHE A 320 1.19 0.50 20.36
N LEU A 321 0.17 1.35 20.53
CA LEU A 321 -0.46 2.04 19.40
C LEU A 321 0.50 3.05 18.75
N GLY A 322 1.39 3.65 19.53
CA GLY A 322 2.47 4.51 19.02
C GLY A 322 3.44 3.79 18.08
N LEU A 323 3.45 2.45 18.06
CA LEU A 323 4.26 1.64 17.14
C LEU A 323 3.57 1.35 15.81
N ILE A 324 2.25 1.49 15.71
CA ILE A 324 1.50 1.22 14.47
C ILE A 324 1.99 2.09 13.32
N PRO A 325 2.18 3.42 13.47
CA PRO A 325 2.71 4.26 12.39
C PRO A 325 4.12 3.86 11.93
N LEU A 326 4.95 3.32 12.84
CA LEU A 326 6.29 2.84 12.51
C LEU A 326 6.25 1.63 11.55
N PHE A 327 5.24 0.77 11.67
CA PHE A 327 5.03 -0.33 10.73
C PHE A 327 4.75 0.17 9.30
N PHE A 328 3.91 1.22 9.16
CA PHE A 328 3.65 1.85 7.87
C PHE A 328 4.90 2.51 7.29
N PHE A 329 5.71 3.15 8.14
CA PHE A 329 7.02 3.68 7.74
C PHE A 329 7.94 2.58 7.19
N ILE A 330 8.06 1.44 7.89
CA ILE A 330 8.88 0.30 7.46
C ILE A 330 8.41 -0.23 6.10
N ILE A 331 7.09 -0.36 5.88
CA ILE A 331 6.52 -0.75 4.59
C ILE A 331 6.87 0.27 3.51
N GLY A 332 6.69 1.57 3.78
CA GLY A 332 6.99 2.64 2.85
C GLY A 332 8.45 2.60 2.39
N VAL A 333 9.38 2.48 3.34
CA VAL A 333 10.83 2.34 3.07
C VAL A 333 11.11 1.07 2.26
N ALA A 334 10.49 -0.06 2.60
CA ALA A 334 10.67 -1.30 1.85
C ALA A 334 10.22 -1.18 0.38
N LEU A 335 9.09 -0.51 0.13
CA LEU A 335 8.58 -0.24 -1.22
C LEU A 335 9.50 0.71 -2.00
N LEU A 336 10.02 1.76 -1.37
CA LEU A 336 10.99 2.68 -1.97
C LEU A 336 12.30 1.97 -2.32
N ILE A 337 12.82 1.14 -1.41
CA ILE A 337 13.99 0.29 -1.67
C ILE A 337 13.73 -0.66 -2.85
N ALA A 338 12.56 -1.30 -2.89
CA ALA A 338 12.16 -2.17 -4.00
C ALA A 338 12.09 -1.40 -5.34
N TRP A 339 11.60 -0.16 -5.32
CA TRP A 339 11.53 0.71 -6.49
C TRP A 339 12.92 1.18 -6.96
N ILE A 340 13.77 1.66 -6.05
CA ILE A 340 15.16 2.07 -6.35
C ILE A 340 15.92 0.89 -6.96
N ARG A 341 15.83 -0.28 -6.32
CA ARG A 341 16.44 -1.51 -6.84
C ARG A 341 15.90 -1.81 -8.22
N GLY A 342 14.58 -1.75 -8.43
CA GLY A 342 13.93 -1.94 -9.74
C GLY A 342 14.42 -1.00 -10.85
N ARG A 343 14.70 0.28 -10.53
CA ARG A 343 15.29 1.25 -11.47
C ARG A 343 16.73 0.93 -11.82
N GLY A 344 17.55 0.60 -10.82
CA GLY A 344 18.91 0.10 -11.02
C GLY A 344 18.90 -1.10 -11.98
N LYS A 345 17.92 -2.00 -11.82
CA LYS A 345 17.77 -3.14 -12.73
C LYS A 345 17.44 -2.77 -14.16
N LYS A 346 16.72 -1.67 -14.38
CA LYS A 346 16.28 -1.21 -15.71
C LYS A 346 17.39 -0.48 -16.47
N LYS A 347 18.23 0.29 -15.76
CA LYS A 347 19.41 0.95 -16.34
C LYS A 347 20.42 -0.10 -16.80
N GLU A 348 20.68 -1.10 -15.95
CA GLU A 348 21.48 -2.27 -16.33
C GLU A 348 20.83 -3.10 -17.45
N ARG A 349 19.51 -3.35 -17.43
CA ARG A 349 18.84 -4.10 -18.51
C ARG A 349 18.96 -3.40 -19.87
N LYS A 350 18.87 -2.06 -19.90
CA LYS A 350 19.03 -1.27 -21.14
C LYS A 350 20.47 -1.23 -21.64
N SER A 351 21.45 -0.97 -20.75
CA SER A 351 22.87 -0.99 -21.14
C SER A 351 23.29 -2.39 -21.58
N ARG A 352 22.76 -3.43 -20.93
CA ARG A 352 23.02 -4.83 -21.29
C ARG A 352 22.27 -5.29 -22.53
N PHE A 353 21.08 -4.76 -22.84
CA PHE A 353 20.44 -5.02 -24.13
C PHE A 353 21.17 -4.34 -25.29
N ALA A 354 21.71 -3.14 -25.07
CA ALA A 354 22.56 -2.47 -26.05
C ALA A 354 23.87 -3.25 -26.27
N ALA A 355 24.57 -3.60 -25.18
CA ALA A 355 25.78 -4.39 -25.23
C ALA A 355 25.55 -5.82 -25.74
N ALA A 356 24.42 -6.47 -25.41
CA ALA A 356 24.07 -7.79 -25.94
C ALA A 356 23.66 -7.72 -27.42
N LYS A 357 23.08 -6.62 -27.90
CA LYS A 357 22.77 -6.43 -29.32
C LYS A 357 24.06 -6.23 -30.14
N GLU A 358 24.99 -5.42 -29.65
CA GLU A 358 26.33 -5.25 -30.25
C GLU A 358 27.14 -6.55 -30.19
N ALA A 359 27.16 -7.23 -29.04
CA ALA A 359 27.83 -8.52 -28.89
C ALA A 359 27.13 -9.68 -29.62
N ARG A 360 25.86 -9.55 -30.03
CA ARG A 360 25.16 -10.52 -30.88
C ARG A 360 25.52 -10.32 -32.35
N GLN A 361 25.72 -9.07 -32.78
CA GLN A 361 26.25 -8.75 -34.11
C GLN A 361 27.74 -9.13 -34.26
N GLY A 362 28.52 -9.04 -33.18
CA GLY A 362 29.89 -9.57 -33.12
C GLY A 362 29.92 -11.10 -33.05
N ARG A 363 29.15 -11.72 -32.15
CA ARG A 363 29.09 -13.19 -32.00
C ARG A 363 28.44 -13.91 -33.15
N GLU A 364 27.56 -13.32 -33.94
CA GLU A 364 27.04 -13.97 -35.15
C GLU A 364 28.14 -14.16 -36.23
N ARG A 365 29.24 -13.40 -36.14
CA ARG A 365 30.46 -13.59 -36.93
C ARG A 365 31.38 -14.64 -36.30
N GLU A 366 31.69 -14.53 -35.01
CA GLU A 366 32.53 -15.52 -34.29
C GLU A 366 31.88 -16.92 -34.22
N TRP A 367 30.56 -17.01 -34.01
CA TRP A 367 29.79 -18.27 -33.95
C TRP A 367 29.82 -19.04 -35.27
N LYS A 368 29.92 -18.33 -36.41
CA LYS A 368 30.10 -18.97 -37.72
C LYS A 368 31.52 -19.51 -37.89
N GLU A 369 32.53 -18.77 -37.44
CA GLU A 369 33.94 -19.19 -37.44
C GLU A 369 34.21 -20.37 -36.48
N GLU A 370 33.61 -20.36 -35.28
CA GLU A 370 33.85 -21.36 -34.24
C GLU A 370 33.09 -22.68 -34.51
N LEU A 371 31.92 -22.63 -35.16
CA LEU A 371 31.24 -23.82 -35.70
C LEU A 371 32.00 -24.47 -36.87
N GLU A 372 32.76 -23.68 -37.64
CA GLU A 372 33.61 -24.18 -38.72
C GLU A 372 34.93 -24.81 -38.19
N THR A 373 35.36 -24.46 -36.96
CA THR A 373 36.62 -24.95 -36.37
C THR A 373 36.46 -25.96 -35.23
N ALA A 374 35.28 -26.10 -34.61
CA ALA A 374 35.05 -27.04 -33.50
C ALA A 374 34.85 -28.49 -33.97
N GLY A 375 35.97 -29.19 -34.23
CA GLY A 375 36.03 -30.59 -34.66
C GLY A 375 35.93 -31.66 -33.55
N SER A 376 35.42 -31.39 -32.34
CA SER A 376 35.15 -32.48 -31.39
C SER A 376 33.96 -32.23 -30.46
N PHE A 377 32.94 -33.06 -30.65
CA PHE A 377 31.72 -33.09 -29.85
C PHE A 377 31.92 -33.97 -28.61
N GLN A 378 31.89 -33.41 -27.41
CA GLN A 378 31.79 -34.20 -26.18
C GLN A 378 30.31 -34.32 -25.76
N PRO A 379 29.69 -35.50 -25.83
CA PRO A 379 28.32 -35.68 -25.38
C PRO A 379 28.26 -35.58 -23.85
N MET A 380 27.48 -34.62 -23.36
CA MET A 380 26.90 -34.75 -22.03
C MET A 380 25.78 -35.79 -22.11
N VAL A 381 25.79 -36.73 -21.16
CA VAL A 381 24.73 -37.70 -20.81
C VAL A 381 24.94 -39.11 -21.37
N GLU A 382 24.97 -40.08 -20.44
CA GLU A 382 24.86 -41.53 -20.66
C GLU A 382 23.65 -41.87 -21.54
N GLU A 383 23.85 -42.67 -22.59
CA GLU A 383 22.77 -43.12 -23.47
C GLU A 383 21.73 -43.96 -22.71
N THR A 384 20.65 -43.30 -22.30
CA THR A 384 19.48 -43.98 -21.74
C THR A 384 18.45 -44.19 -22.85
N THR A 385 18.39 -45.42 -23.36
CA THR A 385 17.41 -45.86 -24.38
C THR A 385 16.03 -46.17 -23.78
N GLY A 386 15.92 -46.23 -22.46
CA GLY A 386 14.68 -46.50 -21.72
C GLY A 386 13.71 -45.30 -21.61
N PRO A 387 12.44 -45.54 -21.26
CA PRO A 387 11.43 -44.50 -21.08
C PRO A 387 11.74 -43.60 -19.87
N ARG A 388 11.53 -42.28 -20.01
CA ARG A 388 11.77 -41.30 -18.93
C ARG A 388 10.45 -40.65 -18.48
N ILE A 389 10.17 -40.74 -17.18
CA ILE A 389 9.02 -40.06 -16.55
C ILE A 389 9.43 -38.62 -16.19
N LEU A 390 8.66 -37.65 -16.66
CA LEU A 390 8.90 -36.23 -16.40
C LEU A 390 8.02 -35.72 -15.26
N SER A 391 8.61 -34.93 -14.36
CA SER A 391 7.89 -34.25 -13.28
C SER A 391 7.72 -32.75 -13.58
N PRO A 392 6.60 -32.11 -13.20
CA PRO A 392 6.39 -30.68 -13.44
C PRO A 392 7.38 -29.80 -12.65
N GLY A 393 7.96 -28.79 -13.30
CA GLY A 393 8.98 -27.90 -12.70
C GLY A 393 8.48 -26.69 -11.89
N GLY A 394 7.22 -26.64 -11.45
CA GLY A 394 6.60 -25.42 -10.92
C GLY A 394 6.19 -25.47 -9.44
N ASN A 395 6.65 -24.50 -8.63
CA ASN A 395 6.24 -24.36 -7.23
C ASN A 395 4.94 -23.53 -7.11
N ARG A 396 3.78 -24.19 -7.27
CA ARG A 396 2.44 -23.58 -7.25
C ARG A 396 2.11 -22.79 -5.96
N ILE A 397 2.86 -23.03 -4.88
CA ILE A 397 2.62 -22.50 -3.53
C ILE A 397 3.06 -21.03 -3.37
N LYS A 398 4.13 -20.58 -4.04
CA LYS A 398 4.72 -19.25 -3.82
C LYS A 398 3.78 -18.09 -4.20
N GLY A 399 2.90 -18.29 -5.19
CA GLY A 399 1.93 -17.28 -5.63
C GLY A 399 0.70 -17.13 -4.71
N SER A 400 0.41 -18.15 -3.88
CA SER A 400 -0.75 -18.18 -2.99
C SER A 400 -0.48 -17.44 -1.67
N CYS A 401 0.74 -17.54 -1.12
CA CYS A 401 1.10 -16.83 0.11
C CYS A 401 1.05 -15.30 -0.03
N GLY A 402 1.49 -14.77 -1.18
CA GLY A 402 1.44 -13.31 -1.43
C GLY A 402 0.00 -12.79 -1.57
N CYS A 403 -0.89 -13.59 -2.18
CA CYS A 403 -2.30 -13.26 -2.31
C CYS A 403 -3.02 -13.27 -0.96
N LEU A 404 -2.73 -14.27 -0.11
CA LEU A 404 -3.26 -14.37 1.25
C LEU A 404 -2.85 -13.17 2.09
N PHE A 405 -1.56 -12.83 2.12
CA PHE A 405 -1.07 -11.70 2.90
C PHE A 405 -1.77 -10.40 2.51
N PHE A 406 -1.89 -10.12 1.21
CA PHE A 406 -2.56 -8.91 0.74
C PHE A 406 -4.05 -8.89 1.08
N ALA A 407 -4.74 -10.03 0.94
CA ALA A 407 -6.14 -10.15 1.32
C ALA A 407 -6.36 -9.90 2.82
N LEU A 408 -5.55 -10.51 3.69
CA LEU A 408 -5.64 -10.32 5.14
C LEU A 408 -5.33 -8.87 5.53
N PHE A 409 -4.28 -8.29 4.96
CA PHE A 409 -3.89 -6.91 5.25
C PHE A 409 -4.98 -5.91 4.83
N TRP A 410 -5.47 -6.01 3.59
CA TRP A 410 -6.52 -5.13 3.07
C TRP A 410 -7.81 -5.24 3.89
N ASN A 411 -8.28 -6.47 4.11
CA ASN A 411 -9.51 -6.69 4.87
C ASN A 411 -9.34 -6.32 6.35
N GLY A 412 -8.14 -6.46 6.93
CA GLY A 412 -7.84 -5.99 8.27
C GLY A 412 -8.07 -4.49 8.43
N ILE A 413 -7.51 -3.67 7.53
CA ILE A 413 -7.72 -2.20 7.56
C ILE A 413 -9.19 -1.86 7.33
N VAL A 414 -9.80 -2.42 6.29
CA VAL A 414 -11.20 -2.12 5.95
C VAL A 414 -12.16 -2.56 7.06
N SER A 415 -11.85 -3.64 7.79
CA SER A 415 -12.73 -4.17 8.85
C SER A 415 -12.97 -3.19 9.99
N VAL A 416 -12.02 -2.30 10.30
CA VAL A 416 -12.18 -1.27 11.33
C VAL A 416 -13.33 -0.32 10.95
N PHE A 417 -13.33 0.18 9.72
CA PHE A 417 -14.37 1.07 9.20
C PHE A 417 -15.70 0.35 8.95
N VAL A 418 -15.66 -0.93 8.58
CA VAL A 418 -16.88 -1.75 8.43
C VAL A 418 -17.52 -1.98 9.78
N TRP A 419 -16.73 -2.27 10.81
CA TRP A 419 -17.23 -2.42 12.17
C TRP A 419 -17.90 -1.12 12.65
N GLN A 420 -17.24 0.02 12.48
CA GLN A 420 -17.81 1.36 12.71
C GLN A 420 -19.14 1.56 11.97
N ALA A 421 -19.19 1.27 10.67
CA ALA A 421 -20.39 1.41 9.86
C ALA A 421 -21.55 0.50 10.32
N ILE A 422 -21.27 -0.76 10.68
CA ILE A 422 -22.27 -1.70 11.20
C ILE A 422 -22.77 -1.25 12.58
N GLU A 423 -21.88 -0.76 13.43
CA GLU A 423 -22.23 -0.31 14.78
C GLU A 423 -23.11 0.94 14.76
N GLY A 424 -22.86 1.90 13.86
CA GLY A 424 -23.74 3.04 13.61
C GLY A 424 -25.15 2.61 13.18
N ILE A 425 -25.25 1.61 12.29
CA ILE A 425 -26.54 1.03 11.87
C ILE A 425 -27.26 0.37 13.06
N GLN A 426 -26.55 -0.43 13.87
CA GLN A 426 -27.12 -1.12 15.05
C GLN A 426 -27.62 -0.14 16.12
N LYS A 427 -26.97 1.01 16.26
CA LYS A 427 -27.35 2.07 17.22
C LYS A 427 -28.45 3.01 16.70
N GLY A 428 -28.98 2.75 15.50
CA GLY A 428 -30.03 3.56 14.88
C GLY A 428 -29.54 4.92 14.36
N ARG A 429 -28.23 5.11 14.20
CA ARG A 429 -27.58 6.34 13.72
C ARG A 429 -26.65 6.00 12.54
N PRO A 430 -27.19 5.48 11.43
CA PRO A 430 -26.36 5.08 10.30
C PRO A 430 -25.62 6.29 9.71
N GLU A 431 -24.29 6.26 9.75
CA GLU A 431 -23.43 7.15 8.98
C GLU A 431 -23.50 6.79 7.50
N TRP A 432 -24.60 7.15 6.83
CA TRP A 432 -24.83 6.78 5.43
C TRP A 432 -23.67 7.17 4.53
N PHE A 433 -22.99 8.28 4.84
CA PHE A 433 -21.79 8.70 4.14
C PHE A 433 -20.65 7.69 4.26
N LEU A 434 -20.31 7.26 5.49
CA LEU A 434 -19.28 6.26 5.73
C LEU A 434 -19.65 4.91 5.11
N VAL A 435 -20.91 4.50 5.24
CA VAL A 435 -21.43 3.24 4.66
C VAL A 435 -21.22 3.24 3.14
N ILE A 436 -21.63 4.31 2.45
CA ILE A 436 -21.45 4.46 1.01
C ILE A 436 -19.95 4.52 0.66
N PHE A 437 -19.15 5.23 1.45
CA PHE A 437 -17.70 5.36 1.25
C PHE A 437 -16.99 4.01 1.33
N ILE A 438 -17.29 3.20 2.35
CA ILE A 438 -16.54 1.97 2.63
C ILE A 438 -16.99 0.79 1.76
N THR A 439 -18.23 0.81 1.27
CA THR A 439 -18.80 -0.24 0.40
C THR A 439 -17.88 -0.67 -0.75
N PRO A 440 -17.33 0.22 -1.59
CA PRO A 440 -16.41 -0.19 -2.66
C PRO A 440 -15.13 -0.87 -2.13
N PHE A 441 -14.60 -0.46 -0.97
CA PHE A 441 -13.42 -1.07 -0.36
C PHE A 441 -13.71 -2.48 0.17
N VAL A 442 -14.91 -2.70 0.70
CA VAL A 442 -15.40 -4.03 1.11
C VAL A 442 -15.51 -4.95 -0.09
N LEU A 443 -16.09 -4.48 -1.20
CA LEU A 443 -16.19 -5.26 -2.43
C LEU A 443 -14.82 -5.69 -2.97
N ILE A 444 -13.81 -4.80 -2.89
CA ILE A 444 -12.42 -5.15 -3.22
C ILE A 444 -11.89 -6.22 -2.26
N GLY A 445 -12.13 -6.07 -0.96
CA GLY A 445 -11.73 -7.03 0.07
C GLY A 445 -12.30 -8.43 -0.18
N LEU A 446 -13.58 -8.52 -0.53
CA LEU A 446 -14.25 -9.76 -0.91
C LEU A 446 -13.66 -10.36 -2.19
N ALA A 447 -13.40 -9.54 -3.21
CA ALA A 447 -12.78 -10.00 -4.45
C ALA A 447 -11.38 -10.58 -4.22
N LEU A 448 -10.60 -10.02 -3.29
CA LEU A 448 -9.28 -10.55 -2.90
C LEU A 448 -9.39 -11.91 -2.21
N ILE A 449 -10.37 -12.07 -1.31
CA ILE A 449 -10.64 -13.36 -0.65
C ILE A 449 -11.04 -14.42 -1.67
N ILE A 450 -11.98 -14.09 -2.58
CA ILE A 450 -12.41 -14.99 -3.65
C ILE A 450 -11.22 -15.35 -4.54
N GLY A 451 -10.38 -14.39 -4.92
CA GLY A 451 -9.18 -14.63 -5.72
C GLY A 451 -8.15 -15.53 -5.01
N PHE A 452 -8.00 -15.40 -3.69
CA PHE A 452 -7.16 -16.30 -2.89
C PHE A 452 -7.73 -17.72 -2.86
N LEU A 453 -9.02 -17.88 -2.58
CA LEU A 453 -9.70 -19.18 -2.61
C LEU A 453 -9.59 -19.82 -4.00
N TYR A 454 -9.72 -19.02 -5.06
CA TYR A 454 -9.48 -19.46 -6.44
C TYR A 454 -8.07 -20.02 -6.63
N LYS A 455 -7.02 -19.36 -6.12
CA LYS A 455 -5.65 -19.89 -6.20
C LYS A 455 -5.43 -21.14 -5.34
N LEU A 456 -6.12 -21.30 -4.22
CA LEU A 456 -6.05 -22.54 -3.44
C LEU A 456 -6.61 -23.73 -4.23
N LEU A 457 -7.66 -23.52 -5.03
CA LEU A 457 -8.22 -24.56 -5.91
C LEU A 457 -7.17 -25.08 -6.91
N ALA A 458 -6.17 -24.27 -7.30
CA ALA A 458 -5.08 -24.68 -8.18
C ALA A 458 -4.16 -25.76 -7.58
N LEU A 459 -4.13 -25.89 -6.24
CA LEU A 459 -3.39 -26.95 -5.56
C LEU A 459 -4.04 -28.33 -5.78
N ALA A 460 -5.35 -28.35 -5.99
CA ALA A 460 -6.12 -29.54 -6.32
C ALA A 460 -6.25 -29.77 -7.85
N ASN A 461 -5.52 -29.01 -8.67
CA ASN A 461 -5.50 -29.24 -10.12
C ASN A 461 -5.00 -30.65 -10.45
N PRO A 462 -5.61 -31.33 -11.45
CA PRO A 462 -5.08 -32.57 -11.99
C PRO A 462 -3.60 -32.42 -12.37
N LYS A 463 -2.83 -33.48 -12.15
CA LYS A 463 -1.37 -33.47 -12.39
C LYS A 463 -1.04 -34.32 -13.61
N PRO A 464 -0.62 -33.70 -14.73
CA PRO A 464 -0.11 -34.44 -15.87
C PRO A 464 1.18 -35.17 -15.50
N VAL A 465 1.28 -36.43 -15.89
CA VAL A 465 2.50 -37.23 -15.86
C VAL A 465 2.82 -37.59 -17.30
N LEU A 466 3.98 -37.17 -17.78
CA LEU A 466 4.44 -37.45 -19.14
C LEU A 466 5.53 -38.51 -19.11
N THR A 467 5.44 -39.47 -20.04
CA THR A 467 6.48 -40.45 -20.31
C THR A 467 6.93 -40.30 -21.76
N VAL A 468 8.22 -40.10 -21.96
CA VAL A 468 8.83 -39.90 -23.30
C VAL A 468 9.73 -41.08 -23.63
N GLN A 469 9.64 -41.56 -24.87
CA GLN A 469 10.44 -42.64 -25.42
C GLN A 469 10.88 -42.30 -26.86
N PRO A 470 12.19 -42.36 -27.19
CA PRO A 470 13.32 -42.63 -26.28
C PRO A 470 13.50 -41.52 -25.23
N GLY A 471 14.15 -41.82 -24.10
CA GLY A 471 14.31 -40.88 -22.99
C GLY A 471 15.19 -39.66 -23.31
N ASN A 472 16.07 -39.80 -24.29
CA ASN A 472 16.84 -38.73 -24.92
C ASN A 472 16.50 -38.69 -26.41
N LEU A 473 16.17 -37.51 -26.94
CA LEU A 473 15.69 -37.37 -28.31
C LEU A 473 16.85 -37.03 -29.25
N ARG A 474 16.81 -37.48 -30.51
CA ARG A 474 17.72 -37.01 -31.57
C ARG A 474 16.95 -36.42 -32.76
N PRO A 475 17.52 -35.43 -33.47
CA PRO A 475 16.92 -34.90 -34.69
C PRO A 475 16.62 -36.02 -35.71
N GLY A 476 15.43 -36.00 -36.29
CA GLY A 476 14.97 -36.98 -37.28
C GLY A 476 14.41 -38.29 -36.72
N GLU A 477 14.56 -38.58 -35.42
CA GLU A 477 14.01 -39.80 -34.81
C GLU A 477 12.49 -39.67 -34.54
N ASP A 478 11.80 -40.82 -34.57
CA ASP A 478 10.43 -40.93 -34.14
C ASP A 478 10.35 -40.89 -32.61
N VAL A 479 9.67 -39.88 -32.10
CA VAL A 479 9.48 -39.66 -30.67
C VAL A 479 8.07 -40.03 -30.29
N GLN A 480 7.97 -40.81 -29.22
CA GLN A 480 6.72 -41.18 -28.64
C GLN A 480 6.53 -40.53 -27.27
N ILE A 481 5.40 -39.85 -27.13
CA ILE A 481 4.96 -39.28 -25.86
C ILE A 481 3.68 -40.00 -25.45
N SER A 482 3.66 -40.48 -24.21
CA SER A 482 2.45 -40.93 -23.54
C SER A 482 2.19 -40.07 -22.31
N TRP A 483 0.93 -39.84 -22.01
CA TRP A 483 0.52 -39.06 -20.84
C TRP A 483 -0.59 -39.75 -20.07
N THR A 484 -0.56 -39.52 -18.76
CA THR A 484 -1.63 -39.87 -17.83
C THR A 484 -1.89 -38.68 -16.92
N ILE A 485 -3.15 -38.27 -16.81
CA ILE A 485 -3.56 -37.21 -15.90
C ILE A 485 -3.97 -37.83 -14.56
N ARG A 486 -3.22 -37.56 -13.49
CA ARG A 486 -3.59 -37.97 -12.14
C ARG A 486 -4.62 -37.02 -11.53
N GLY A 487 -5.66 -37.57 -10.90
CA GLY A 487 -6.76 -36.82 -10.31
C GLY A 487 -7.97 -36.78 -11.23
N ASN A 488 -8.81 -35.74 -11.11
CA ASN A 488 -10.06 -35.66 -11.87
C ASN A 488 -9.84 -35.05 -13.27
N ALA A 489 -9.39 -35.88 -14.22
CA ALA A 489 -9.12 -35.48 -15.60
C ALA A 489 -10.37 -34.97 -16.35
N ARG A 490 -11.58 -35.39 -15.95
CA ARG A 490 -12.85 -34.99 -16.58
C ARG A 490 -13.15 -33.50 -16.49
N ARG A 491 -12.45 -32.77 -15.61
CA ARG A 491 -12.61 -31.31 -15.46
C ARG A 491 -11.94 -30.54 -16.59
N ILE A 492 -10.96 -31.12 -17.26
CA ILE A 492 -10.20 -30.45 -18.31
C ILE A 492 -11.03 -30.47 -19.59
N SER A 493 -11.46 -29.29 -20.06
CA SER A 493 -12.24 -29.16 -21.29
C SER A 493 -11.37 -29.17 -22.54
N HIS A 494 -10.17 -28.60 -22.43
CA HIS A 494 -9.21 -28.48 -23.52
C HIS A 494 -7.82 -28.81 -23.01
N LEU A 495 -7.13 -29.75 -23.65
CA LEU A 495 -5.75 -30.08 -23.31
C LEU A 495 -4.86 -29.77 -24.52
N LYS A 496 -3.85 -28.94 -24.32
CA LYS A 496 -2.88 -28.55 -25.34
C LYS A 496 -1.47 -28.85 -24.88
N MET A 497 -0.70 -29.54 -25.72
CA MET A 497 0.72 -29.80 -25.50
C MET A 497 1.56 -29.16 -26.59
N GLU A 498 2.60 -28.43 -26.19
CA GLU A 498 3.49 -27.72 -27.09
C GLU A 498 4.95 -28.03 -26.78
N LEU A 499 5.73 -28.31 -27.82
CA LEU A 499 7.18 -28.43 -27.75
C LEU A 499 7.82 -27.04 -27.85
N TRP A 500 8.59 -26.67 -26.83
CA TRP A 500 9.25 -25.38 -26.72
C TRP A 500 10.78 -25.56 -26.72
N GLY A 501 11.47 -24.81 -27.57
CA GLY A 501 12.92 -24.61 -27.50
C GLY A 501 13.21 -23.29 -26.79
N VAL A 502 13.93 -23.34 -25.67
CA VAL A 502 14.17 -22.21 -24.77
C VAL A 502 15.68 -22.00 -24.60
N GLU A 503 16.16 -20.82 -24.96
CA GLU A 503 17.50 -20.35 -24.63
C GLU A 503 17.48 -19.72 -23.24
N SER A 504 18.32 -20.20 -22.33
CA SER A 504 18.40 -19.81 -20.92
C SER A 504 19.80 -19.30 -20.58
N ALA A 505 19.93 -18.05 -20.16
CA ALA A 505 21.21 -17.44 -19.78
C ALA A 505 21.24 -17.06 -18.29
N THR A 506 22.20 -17.60 -17.54
CA THR A 506 22.38 -17.40 -16.09
C THR A 506 23.58 -16.52 -15.79
N TYR A 507 23.37 -15.31 -15.27
CA TYR A 507 24.45 -14.37 -14.96
C TYR A 507 24.45 -13.97 -13.48
N ARG A 508 25.65 -13.67 -12.96
CA ARG A 508 25.84 -13.16 -11.60
C ARG A 508 25.63 -11.64 -11.58
N ARG A 509 24.85 -11.18 -10.61
CA ARG A 509 24.45 -9.78 -10.45
C ARG A 509 24.74 -9.37 -9.01
N GLY A 510 25.91 -8.77 -8.79
CA GLY A 510 26.43 -8.57 -7.44
C GLY A 510 26.58 -9.93 -6.73
N THR A 511 25.94 -10.08 -5.56
CA THR A 511 25.92 -11.35 -4.80
C THR A 511 24.82 -12.34 -5.19
N LYS A 512 23.93 -12.01 -6.15
CA LYS A 512 22.79 -12.88 -6.53
C LYS A 512 22.86 -13.38 -7.98
N THR A 513 22.46 -14.63 -8.20
CA THR A 513 22.39 -15.28 -9.51
C THR A 513 21.03 -15.04 -10.17
N HIS A 514 20.99 -14.75 -11.48
CA HIS A 514 19.76 -14.49 -12.24
C HIS A 514 19.75 -15.27 -13.55
N THR A 515 18.59 -15.82 -13.94
CA THR A 515 18.39 -16.59 -15.18
C THR A 515 17.34 -15.91 -16.07
N ASP A 516 17.64 -15.71 -17.35
CA ASP A 516 16.73 -15.17 -18.37
C ASP A 516 16.42 -16.23 -19.42
N ASN A 517 15.16 -16.31 -19.89
CA ASN A 517 14.68 -17.37 -20.77
C ASN A 517 14.01 -16.77 -22.03
N GLN A 518 14.43 -17.19 -23.22
CA GLN A 518 13.83 -16.80 -24.50
C GLN A 518 13.37 -18.03 -25.27
N VAL A 519 12.10 -18.05 -25.69
CA VAL A 519 11.55 -19.11 -26.56
C VAL A 519 11.96 -18.81 -28.00
N PHE A 520 12.69 -19.72 -28.64
CA PHE A 520 13.09 -19.62 -30.05
C PHE A 520 12.32 -20.61 -30.95
N PHE A 521 11.73 -21.66 -30.37
CA PHE A 521 10.95 -22.66 -31.09
C PHE A 521 9.65 -22.97 -30.33
N CYS A 522 8.54 -23.09 -31.04
CA CYS A 522 7.26 -23.53 -30.49
C CYS A 522 6.48 -24.34 -31.55
N ARG A 523 6.10 -25.57 -31.22
CA ARG A 523 5.25 -26.42 -32.07
C ARG A 523 4.18 -27.11 -31.23
N THR A 524 2.92 -26.99 -31.63
CA THR A 524 1.84 -27.77 -31.01
C THR A 524 1.97 -29.24 -31.42
N ILE A 525 2.03 -30.13 -30.44
CA ILE A 525 2.20 -31.59 -30.66
C ILE A 525 0.89 -32.34 -30.40
N ALA A 526 0.10 -31.89 -29.43
CA ALA A 526 -1.24 -32.42 -29.16
C ALA A 526 -2.21 -31.28 -28.88
N ASP A 527 -3.43 -31.42 -29.39
CA ASP A 527 -4.52 -30.47 -29.17
C ASP A 527 -5.83 -31.26 -29.11
N SER A 528 -6.41 -31.36 -27.92
CA SER A 528 -7.65 -32.11 -27.67
C SER A 528 -8.82 -31.13 -27.58
N ALA A 529 -9.35 -30.72 -28.74
CA ALA A 529 -10.42 -29.74 -28.86
C ALA A 529 -11.77 -30.15 -28.21
N ASP A 530 -12.00 -31.44 -27.95
CA ASP A 530 -13.33 -31.97 -27.54
C ASP A 530 -13.32 -32.76 -26.21
N GLY A 531 -12.28 -32.61 -25.37
CA GLY A 531 -12.18 -33.32 -24.08
C GLY A 531 -11.99 -34.86 -24.16
N ARG A 532 -12.00 -35.45 -25.36
CA ARG A 532 -11.76 -36.89 -25.59
C ARG A 532 -10.27 -37.20 -25.56
N GLY A 533 -9.87 -38.27 -24.88
CA GLY A 533 -8.45 -38.67 -24.78
C GLY A 533 -7.61 -37.80 -23.84
N VAL A 534 -8.25 -36.98 -23.00
CA VAL A 534 -7.57 -36.11 -22.04
C VAL A 534 -6.97 -36.91 -20.88
N GLU A 535 -7.66 -37.95 -20.40
CA GLU A 535 -7.23 -38.74 -19.24
C GLU A 535 -5.93 -39.52 -19.51
N ASN A 536 -5.86 -40.20 -20.66
CA ASN A 536 -4.68 -40.89 -21.14
C ASN A 536 -4.60 -40.77 -22.66
N GLY A 537 -3.39 -40.66 -23.19
CA GLY A 537 -3.17 -40.68 -24.62
C GLY A 537 -1.72 -40.96 -24.99
N ARG A 538 -1.52 -41.23 -26.28
CA ARG A 538 -0.21 -41.55 -26.88
C ARG A 538 -0.13 -40.90 -28.24
N LEU A 539 1.03 -40.33 -28.54
CA LEU A 539 1.31 -39.59 -29.75
C LEU A 539 2.70 -39.98 -30.23
N ASN A 540 2.82 -40.24 -31.53
CA ASN A 540 4.10 -40.33 -32.21
C ASN A 540 4.26 -39.08 -33.07
N PHE A 541 5.43 -38.45 -33.01
CA PHE A 541 5.79 -37.38 -33.91
C PHE A 541 7.28 -37.49 -34.25
N GLN A 542 7.63 -37.08 -35.46
CA GLN A 542 9.03 -37.01 -35.86
C GLN A 542 9.63 -35.67 -35.43
N LEU A 543 10.77 -35.71 -34.75
CA LEU A 543 11.52 -34.51 -34.41
C LEU A 543 12.18 -33.95 -35.68
N PRO A 544 12.00 -32.66 -36.03
CA PRO A 544 12.62 -32.11 -37.24
C PRO A 544 14.15 -32.26 -37.24
N GLN A 545 14.74 -32.44 -38.43
CA GLN A 545 16.18 -32.67 -38.58
C GLN A 545 17.03 -31.43 -38.28
N ASP A 546 16.44 -30.23 -38.38
CA ASP A 546 17.06 -28.93 -38.14
C ASP A 546 17.00 -28.48 -36.65
N VAL A 547 16.61 -29.39 -35.74
CA VAL A 547 16.51 -29.10 -34.32
C VAL A 547 17.89 -28.97 -33.68
N VAL A 548 18.12 -27.84 -33.00
CA VAL A 548 19.35 -27.58 -32.23
C VAL A 548 19.41 -28.49 -30.99
N PRO A 549 20.52 -29.19 -30.71
CA PRO A 549 20.64 -30.05 -29.54
C PRO A 549 20.59 -29.26 -28.22
N SER A 550 20.21 -29.94 -27.14
CA SER A 550 20.35 -29.45 -25.77
C SER A 550 21.83 -29.21 -25.47
N LEU A 551 22.14 -27.99 -25.05
CA LEU A 551 23.51 -27.53 -24.90
C LEU A 551 23.63 -26.78 -23.57
N LYS A 552 24.75 -26.94 -22.86
CA LYS A 552 25.07 -26.13 -21.68
C LYS A 552 26.53 -25.70 -21.78
N LEU A 553 26.76 -24.41 -22.02
CA LEU A 553 28.10 -23.80 -22.02
C LEU A 553 28.16 -22.69 -20.99
N GLY A 554 28.93 -22.92 -19.92
CA GLY A 554 29.13 -21.95 -18.83
C GLY A 554 27.81 -21.48 -18.23
N SER A 555 27.47 -20.22 -18.48
CA SER A 555 26.24 -19.55 -18.03
C SER A 555 25.04 -19.75 -18.96
N ASN A 556 25.24 -20.20 -20.19
CA ASN A 556 24.19 -20.31 -21.21
C ASN A 556 23.75 -21.76 -21.41
N GLN A 557 22.47 -21.96 -21.66
CA GLN A 557 21.89 -23.27 -21.84
C GLN A 557 20.76 -23.24 -22.88
N ILE A 558 20.77 -24.17 -23.83
CA ILE A 558 19.63 -24.50 -24.69
C ILE A 558 18.86 -25.64 -24.02
N LYS A 559 17.62 -25.36 -23.64
CA LYS A 559 16.71 -26.30 -23.00
C LYS A 559 15.54 -26.59 -23.93
N TRP A 560 15.13 -27.85 -23.94
CA TRP A 560 13.88 -28.26 -24.57
C TRP A 560 12.86 -28.57 -23.49
N GLN A 561 11.62 -28.16 -23.73
CA GLN A 561 10.54 -28.29 -22.74
C GLN A 561 9.22 -28.65 -23.44
N ILE A 562 8.42 -29.50 -22.80
CA ILE A 562 7.03 -29.73 -23.18
C ILE A 562 6.17 -28.91 -22.24
N ARG A 563 5.39 -27.98 -22.78
CA ARG A 563 4.40 -27.20 -22.04
C ARG A 563 3.04 -27.87 -22.19
N VAL A 564 2.41 -28.17 -21.06
CA VAL A 564 1.05 -28.71 -20.98
C VAL A 564 0.13 -27.63 -20.44
N SER A 565 -0.84 -27.23 -21.25
CA SER A 565 -1.88 -26.27 -20.90
C SER A 565 -3.23 -26.99 -20.87
N GLY A 566 -4.01 -26.80 -19.82
CA GLY A 566 -5.31 -27.43 -19.66
C GLY A 566 -6.35 -26.44 -19.16
N ASP A 567 -7.38 -26.17 -19.96
CA ASP A 567 -8.45 -25.25 -19.58
C ASP A 567 -9.44 -25.96 -18.68
N ILE A 568 -9.79 -25.35 -17.54
CA ILE A 568 -10.77 -25.90 -16.61
C ILE A 568 -11.86 -24.85 -16.34
N PRO A 569 -13.12 -25.09 -16.74
CA PRO A 569 -14.19 -24.13 -16.51
C PRO A 569 -14.38 -23.82 -15.01
N PHE A 570 -14.44 -22.53 -14.67
CA PHE A 570 -14.64 -22.01 -13.30
C PHE A 570 -13.57 -22.45 -12.28
N TRP A 571 -12.40 -22.89 -12.75
CA TRP A 571 -11.31 -23.39 -11.91
C TRP A 571 -9.96 -22.92 -12.51
N PRO A 572 -8.89 -22.80 -11.72
CA PRO A 572 -7.59 -22.43 -12.28
C PRO A 572 -7.10 -23.40 -13.36
N ASP A 573 -6.65 -22.86 -14.49
CA ASP A 573 -6.09 -23.65 -15.59
C ASP A 573 -4.79 -24.36 -15.19
N ILE A 574 -4.48 -25.45 -15.88
CA ILE A 574 -3.23 -26.19 -15.76
C ILE A 574 -2.19 -25.51 -16.64
N GLN A 575 -1.02 -25.22 -16.08
CA GLN A 575 0.16 -24.76 -16.82
C GLN A 575 1.40 -25.42 -16.22
N ASP A 576 1.76 -26.58 -16.77
CA ASP A 576 2.93 -27.34 -16.35
C ASP A 576 3.98 -27.40 -17.45
N THR A 577 5.24 -27.43 -17.04
CA THR A 577 6.39 -27.50 -17.94
C THR A 577 7.28 -28.66 -17.54
N PHE A 578 7.68 -29.44 -18.53
CA PHE A 578 8.50 -30.64 -18.38
C PHE A 578 9.77 -30.50 -19.21
N GLU A 579 10.95 -30.63 -18.62
CA GLU A 579 12.22 -30.53 -19.36
C GLU A 579 12.53 -31.83 -20.10
N ILE A 580 13.00 -31.73 -21.34
CA ILE A 580 13.46 -32.86 -22.17
C ILE A 580 14.89 -32.59 -22.67
N THR A 581 15.60 -33.67 -23.00
CA THR A 581 16.98 -33.62 -23.49
C THR A 581 17.02 -34.02 -24.96
N VAL A 582 17.61 -33.16 -25.80
CA VAL A 582 17.86 -33.43 -27.22
C VAL A 582 19.37 -33.59 -27.44
N LEU A 583 19.80 -34.73 -27.95
CA LEU A 583 21.18 -35.03 -28.32
C LEU A 583 21.42 -34.61 -29.80
N PRO A 584 22.68 -34.46 -30.25
CA PRO A 584 22.95 -34.17 -31.66
C PRO A 584 22.57 -35.31 -32.59
N ALA A 585 22.45 -34.96 -33.87
CA ALA A 585 22.32 -35.92 -34.96
C ALA A 585 23.51 -36.90 -34.96
N ARG A 586 23.27 -38.14 -35.37
CA ARG A 586 24.35 -39.10 -35.62
C ARG A 586 25.11 -38.64 -36.86
N ILE A 587 26.44 -38.56 -36.74
CA ILE A 587 27.31 -38.41 -37.90
C ILE A 587 27.25 -39.77 -38.61
N THR A 588 26.57 -39.84 -39.75
CA THR A 588 26.55 -41.02 -40.64
C THR A 588 27.72 -41.00 -41.59
#